data_AF-A0A3D5VI30-F1
#
_entry.id   AF-A0A3D5VI30-F1
#
_cell.length_a   1.000
_cell.length_b   1.000
_cell.length_c   1.000
_cell.angle_alpha   90.00
_cell.angle_beta   90.00
_cell.angle_gamma   90.00
#
_symmetry.space_group_name_H-M   'P 1'
#
loop_
_entity.id
_entity.type
_entity.pdbx_description
1 polymer ?
#
loop_
_entity_poly.entity_id
_entity_poly.type
_entity_poly.pdbx_seq_one_letter_code
_entity_poly.pdbx_strand_id
1 'polypeptide(L)' 'NPWVLEARIRRKFPNSILISLEERIGVAVVMSANGNWIVAEDKVVLAENDGFSLPWVTGLELGALTPGTIVEGQTVDLA' A
#
# COMPACT_ATOMS: atom_id res chain seq x y z
N ASN A 1 -1.24 -10.41 1.78
CA ASN A 1 -0.13 -9.51 2.15
C ASN A 1 -0.22 -8.29 1.24
N PRO A 2 -0.55 -7.09 1.75
CA PRO A 2 -0.71 -5.87 0.96
C PRO A 2 0.55 -5.46 0.18
N TRP A 3 1.73 -5.88 0.66
CA TRP A 3 2.99 -5.63 -0.02
C TRP A 3 3.16 -6.40 -1.34
N VAL A 4 2.35 -7.42 -1.63
CA VAL A 4 2.50 -8.21 -2.87
C VAL A 4 1.65 -7.60 -3.98
N LEU A 5 2.29 -7.01 -4.99
CA LEU A 5 1.64 -6.51 -6.20
C LEU A 5 1.23 -7.66 -7.11
N GLU A 6 2.16 -8.56 -7.42
CA GLU A 6 1.92 -9.74 -8.24
C GLU A 6 2.61 -10.97 -7.65
N ALA A 7 1.94 -12.13 -7.69
CA ALA A 7 2.52 -13.41 -7.36
C ALA A 7 2.32 -14.39 -8.52
N ARG A 8 3.40 -14.90 -9.09
CA ARG A 8 3.38 -15.96 -10.11
C ARG A 8 3.84 -17.26 -9.51
N ILE A 9 2.96 -18.25 -9.47
CA ILE A 9 3.23 -19.57 -8.92
C ILE A 9 3.20 -20.59 -10.04
N ARG A 10 4.28 -21.36 -10.19
CA ARG A 10 4.36 -22.45 -11.17
C ARG A 10 4.98 -23.70 -10.58
N ARG A 11 4.46 -24.86 -10.96
CA ARG A 11 5.05 -26.15 -10.60
C ARG A 11 6.19 -26.47 -11.57
N LYS A 12 7.32 -26.94 -11.03
CA LYS A 12 8.44 -27.52 -11.79
C LYS A 12 8.60 -28.97 -11.35
N PHE A 13 8.34 -29.88 -12.30
CA PHE A 13 8.55 -31.31 -12.10
C PHE A 13 10.04 -31.60 -11.79
N PRO A 14 10.37 -32.60 -10.95
CA PRO A 14 9.45 -33.51 -10.25
C PRO A 14 8.69 -32.85 -9.10
N ASN A 15 9.37 -32.12 -8.21
CA ASN A 15 8.85 -31.81 -6.88
C ASN A 15 9.15 -30.37 -6.42
N SER A 16 9.17 -29.39 -7.33
CA SER A 16 9.43 -28.00 -6.98
C SER A 16 8.24 -27.08 -7.28
N ILE A 17 8.05 -26.06 -6.45
CA ILE A 17 7.16 -24.92 -6.73
C ILE A 17 8.07 -23.70 -6.86
N LEU A 18 7.96 -22.99 -7.98
CA LEU A 18 8.62 -21.71 -8.16
C LEU A 18 7.59 -20.62 -7.89
N ILE A 19 7.93 -19.73 -6.97
CA ILE A 19 7.15 -18.56 -6.63
C ILE A 19 7.99 -17.34 -7.03
N SER A 20 7.43 -16.49 -7.87
CA SER A 20 7.99 -15.17 -8.18
C SER A 20 7.05 -14.12 -7.60
N LEU A 21 7.60 -13.14 -6.90
CA LEU A 21 6.85 -12.05 -6.29
C LEU A 21 7.35 -10.73 -6.85
N GLU A 22 6.40 -9.84 -7.15
CA GLU A 22 6.64 -8.42 -7.35
C GLU A 22 6.01 -7.69 -6.17
N GLU A 23 6.81 -6.88 -5.49
CA GLU A 23 6.39 -6.16 -4.29
C GLU A 23 6.00 -4.72 -4.62
N ARG A 24 4.97 -4.23 -3.94
CA ARG A 24 4.64 -2.81 -3.91
C ARG A 24 5.73 -2.05 -3.18
N ILE A 25 5.99 -0.84 -3.65
CA ILE A 25 6.90 0.10 -3.01
C ILE A 25 6.05 1.18 -2.33
N GLY A 26 6.33 1.44 -1.06
CA GLY A 26 5.74 2.57 -0.35
C GLY A 26 6.30 3.87 -0.90
N VAL A 27 5.42 4.78 -1.33
CA VAL A 27 5.80 6.06 -1.96
C VAL A 27 5.52 7.26 -1.07
N ALA A 28 4.58 7.14 -0.13
CA ALA A 28 4.17 8.23 0.75
C ALA A 28 3.62 7.72 2.08
N VAL A 29 3.54 8.62 3.06
CA VAL A 29 2.82 8.43 4.32
C VAL A 29 1.59 9.34 4.35
N VAL A 30 0.44 8.79 4.72
CA VAL A 30 -0.82 9.52 4.92
C VAL A 30 -1.25 9.47 6.38
N MET A 31 -1.88 10.54 6.86
CA MET A 31 -2.54 10.56 8.16
C MET A 31 -4.00 10.16 8.01
N SER A 32 -4.52 9.43 9.00
CA SER A 32 -5.92 8.99 9.05
C SER A 32 -6.46 9.09 10.48
N ALA A 33 -7.74 8.80 10.67
CA ALA A 33 -8.36 8.82 11.99
C ALA A 33 -7.74 7.84 13.01
N ASN A 34 -7.04 6.79 12.56
CA ASN A 34 -6.53 5.73 13.43
C ASN A 34 -5.02 5.47 13.30
N GLY A 35 -4.26 6.38 12.69
CA GLY A 35 -2.80 6.25 12.59
C GLY A 35 -2.22 6.86 11.32
N ASN A 36 -0.91 6.63 11.16
CA ASN A 36 -0.12 7.06 10.01
C ASN A 36 0.19 5.84 9.16
N TRP A 37 -0.04 5.92 7.86
CA TRP A 37 -0.04 4.75 6.99
C TRP A 37 0.86 4.94 5.79
N ILE A 38 1.63 3.90 5.46
CA ILE A 38 2.44 3.85 4.24
C ILE A 38 1.52 3.47 3.09
N VAL A 39 1.59 4.22 1.99
CA VAL A 39 0.76 4.02 0.80
C VAL A 39 1.64 3.78 -0.42
N ALA A 40 1.24 2.84 -1.27
CA ALA A 40 1.87 2.55 -2.55
C ALA A 40 1.34 3.44 -3.68
N GLU A 41 2.02 3.44 -4.83
CA GLU A 41 1.63 4.21 -6.02
C GLU A 41 0.22 3.87 -6.51
N ASP A 42 -0.21 2.61 -6.39
CA ASP A 42 -1.56 2.14 -6.72
C ASP A 42 -2.61 2.47 -5.64
N LYS A 43 -2.26 3.37 -4.70
CA LYS A 43 -3.10 3.87 -3.60
C LYS A 43 -3.45 2.83 -2.54
N VAL A 44 -2.76 1.69 -2.50
CA VAL A 44 -2.97 0.66 -1.48
C VAL A 44 -2.20 1.01 -0.20
N VAL A 45 -2.87 0.95 0.95
CA VAL A 45 -2.24 1.01 2.27
C VAL A 45 -1.44 -0.26 2.54
N LEU A 46 -0.15 -0.11 2.80
CA LEU A 46 0.77 -1.23 2.98
C LEU A 46 0.88 -1.67 4.44
N ALA A 47 1.14 -0.72 5.34
CA ALA A 47 1.35 -0.93 6.78
C ALA A 47 1.25 0.39 7.53
N GLU A 48 1.16 0.32 8.86
CA GLU A 48 1.36 1.50 9.72
C GLU A 48 2.81 1.97 9.59
N ASN A 49 3.03 3.28 9.58
CA ASN A 49 4.36 3.86 9.50
C ASN A 49 5.10 3.72 10.84
N ASP A 50 6.18 2.93 10.86
CA ASP A 50 7.01 2.65 12.04
C ASP A 50 8.42 3.29 11.99
N GLY A 51 8.63 4.27 11.10
CA GLY A 51 9.91 4.97 10.97
C GLY A 51 10.40 5.17 9.53
N PHE A 52 9.53 4.96 8.52
CA PHE A 52 9.89 5.21 7.13
C PHE A 52 9.99 6.71 6.86
N SER A 53 11.11 7.11 6.26
CA SER A 53 11.38 8.48 5.82
C SER A 53 10.81 8.74 4.41
N LEU A 54 9.49 8.67 4.29
CA LEU A 54 8.77 8.92 3.05
C LEU A 54 8.10 10.32 3.08
N PRO A 55 7.81 10.91 1.90
CA PRO A 55 7.02 12.14 1.83
C PRO A 55 5.66 12.01 2.51
N TRP A 56 5.25 13.05 3.22
CA TRP A 56 3.94 13.11 3.87
C TRP A 56 2.91 13.78 2.95
N VAL A 57 1.78 13.11 2.76
CA VAL A 57 0.62 13.66 2.08
C VAL A 57 -0.41 14.03 3.14
N THR A 58 -0.65 15.32 3.30
CA THR A 58 -1.55 15.90 4.30
C THR A 58 -2.75 16.58 3.64
N GLY A 59 -3.72 17.01 4.44
CA GLY A 59 -4.94 17.67 3.93
C GLY A 59 -5.99 16.73 3.35
N LEU A 60 -5.86 15.42 3.60
CA LEU A 60 -6.86 14.41 3.25
C LEU A 60 -7.74 14.10 4.46
N GLU A 61 -9.05 14.10 4.28
CA GLU A 61 -9.99 13.59 5.28
C GLU A 61 -10.18 12.08 5.10
N LEU A 62 -9.31 11.30 5.74
CA LEU A 62 -9.34 9.84 5.68
C LEU A 62 -9.95 9.26 6.97
N GLY A 63 -10.92 8.36 6.82
CA GLY A 63 -11.47 7.57 7.92
C GLY A 63 -10.46 6.57 8.51
N ALA A 64 -10.93 5.60 9.29
CA ALA A 64 -10.06 4.54 9.78
C ALA A 64 -9.55 3.68 8.61
N LEU A 65 -8.23 3.49 8.52
CA LEU A 65 -7.59 2.68 7.50
C LEU A 65 -7.02 1.39 8.09
N THR A 66 -6.85 0.39 7.24
CA THR A 66 -6.14 -0.86 7.56
C THR A 66 -5.28 -1.31 6.38
N PRO A 67 -4.24 -2.14 6.61
CA PRO A 67 -3.42 -2.70 5.52
C PRO A 67 -4.27 -3.41 4.46
N GLY A 68 -4.05 -3.07 3.18
CA GLY A 68 -4.82 -3.55 2.03
C GLY A 68 -5.97 -2.65 1.60
N THR A 69 -6.28 -1.59 2.35
CA THR A 69 -7.30 -0.59 1.97
C THR A 69 -6.82 0.23 0.77
N ILE A 70 -7.71 0.50 -0.19
CA ILE A 70 -7.44 1.44 -1.29
C ILE A 70 -7.87 2.83 -0.86
N VAL A 71 -6.97 3.81 -0.97
CA VAL A 71 -7.25 5.22 -0.70
C VAL A 71 -7.88 5.84 -1.95
N GLU A 72 -9.17 6.15 -1.89
CA GLU A 72 -9.81 6.96 -2.92
C GLU A 72 -9.58 8.45 -2.64
N GLY A 73 -9.06 9.17 -3.62
CA GLY A 73 -8.85 10.61 -3.49
C GLY A 73 -10.18 11.34 -3.69
N GLN A 74 -10.59 12.18 -2.74
CA GLN A 74 -11.55 13.23 -3.04
C GLN A 74 -10.84 14.29 -3.87
N THR A 75 -11.35 14.56 -5.06
CA THR A 75 -10.88 15.68 -5.89
C THR A 75 -11.35 16.96 -5.21
N VAL A 76 -10.42 17.81 -4.79
CA VAL A 76 -10.77 19.14 -4.28
C VAL A 76 -11.27 19.94 -5.48
N ASP A 77 -12.56 20.27 -5.50
CA ASP A 77 -13.14 21.15 -6.50
C ASP A 77 -12.66 22.57 -6.18
N LEU A 78 -11.68 23.05 -6.93
CA LEU A 78 -11.18 24.42 -6.83
C LEU A 78 -12.14 25.31 -7.62
N ALA A 79 -13.12 25.87 -6.92
CA ALA A 79 -14.04 26.89 -7.43
C ALA A 79 -13.33 28.20 -7.80
#